data_AF-A0A3N6F022-F1
#
_entry.id   AF-A0A3N6F022-F1
#
_cell.length_a   1.000
_cell.length_b   1.000
_cell.length_c   1.000
_cell.angle_alpha   90.00
_cell.angle_beta   90.00
_cell.angle_gamma   90.00
#
_symmetry.space_group_name_H-M   'P 1'
#
loop_
_entity.id
_entity.type
_entity.pdbx_description
1 polymer ?
#
loop_
_entity_poly.entity_id
_entity_poly.type
_entity_poly.pdbx_seq_one_letter_code
_entity_poly.pdbx_strand_id
1 'polypeptide(L)'
;MTNSSVPRRTVLRTMALAAAVAGSTTPLWNTTAFAAAPQTYALTIKHLDRNGRPTGAYETTVTGVSGPGADQEVQPHDASGTVTVRLPKGRYLLSSALTAGDGAGGTDWIVQPRLDLDRDTTVTVDARTAAPVDVRPPDRSAGFLHSAMVVEVRHRGAERLVNLISASANLRVAHLGPDAEAGSVKQWFDSYWTARSVDYALGYVFTGARALTGLTRHPSAKDLATVKIRAAALPGTAGTGSVDLQPSAGLTVGVSRSLATPGTATYLVNPERGTWDITYMAPRAPGGSTNRYSADGVAVRAGSTTTHVFDNAVFGPALAGRPGVVRDGDSLTVDVPLLADGGGHVPSSPSYASASTALHRDGVLVGTRTGAPGRAGFTVAPGRAAYRMTSTVKRTGAPGTATRVTASWTFVSDTTTGPAPVPVSAVRFSPVLGPTGTAAADAVLRVPVTVQGAAAKGRVRVLAVSVSMDGGASWRRVPVERGAVLIHNPGAGTGVSLRAELTDTAGNTLTQTIVDAYRTQ
;
A
#
# COMPACT_ATOMS: atom_id res chain seq x y z
N MET A 1 25.31 33.91 -24.14
CA MET A 1 24.65 32.78 -24.85
C MET A 1 23.45 32.36 -24.03
N THR A 2 22.28 32.68 -24.57
CA THR A 2 20.94 32.57 -23.99
C THR A 2 20.53 31.11 -23.82
N ASN A 3 20.32 30.66 -22.58
CA ASN A 3 19.64 29.40 -22.31
C ASN A 3 18.20 29.69 -21.89
N SER A 4 17.30 29.52 -22.86
CA SER A 4 15.88 29.76 -22.73
C SER A 4 15.23 28.68 -21.86
N SER A 5 14.54 29.12 -20.81
CA SER A 5 13.66 28.33 -19.97
C SER A 5 12.39 27.96 -20.73
N VAL A 6 12.21 26.69 -21.05
CA VAL A 6 10.92 26.14 -21.49
C VAL A 6 10.29 25.38 -20.32
N PRO A 7 9.11 25.78 -19.83
CA PRO A 7 8.39 25.01 -18.82
C PRO A 7 7.82 23.75 -19.47
N ARG A 8 8.13 22.58 -18.90
CA ARG A 8 7.53 21.28 -19.27
C ARG A 8 6.03 21.28 -18.91
N ARG A 9 5.20 21.87 -19.77
CA ARG A 9 3.82 21.45 -19.98
C ARG A 9 3.86 20.37 -21.07
N THR A 10 3.84 19.11 -20.68
CA THR A 10 3.66 17.99 -21.62
C THR A 10 2.35 17.29 -21.31
N VAL A 11 1.30 17.81 -21.94
CA VAL A 11 0.29 17.06 -22.72
C VAL A 11 0.13 15.58 -22.34
N LEU A 12 -0.70 15.30 -21.33
CA LEU A 12 -1.56 14.12 -21.32
C LEU A 12 -2.84 14.51 -22.07
N ARG A 13 -2.83 14.41 -23.40
CA ARG A 13 -4.06 14.37 -24.18
C ARG A 13 -4.26 12.93 -24.61
N THR A 14 -5.37 12.35 -24.13
CA THR A 14 -5.95 11.09 -24.63
C THR A 14 -4.98 9.91 -24.72
N MET A 15 -4.55 9.37 -23.58
CA MET A 15 -4.12 7.98 -23.50
C MET A 15 -5.17 7.20 -22.71
N ALA A 16 -5.91 6.34 -23.41
CA ALA A 16 -6.45 5.14 -22.81
C ALA A 16 -5.36 4.08 -22.91
N LEU A 17 -4.94 3.49 -21.79
CA LEU A 17 -4.01 2.37 -21.80
C LEU A 17 -4.81 1.13 -21.42
N ALA A 18 -5.06 0.26 -22.40
CA ALA A 18 -5.50 -1.09 -22.15
C ALA A 18 -4.25 -1.95 -21.97
N ALA A 19 -4.19 -2.70 -20.88
CA ALA A 19 -3.14 -3.69 -20.68
C ALA A 19 -3.81 -4.94 -20.10
N ALA A 20 -3.30 -6.12 -20.45
CA ALA A 20 -3.57 -7.35 -19.74
C ALA A 20 -2.27 -7.76 -19.04
N VAL A 21 -2.31 -8.02 -17.73
CA VAL A 21 -1.13 -8.48 -16.98
C VAL A 21 -1.30 -9.96 -16.69
N ALA A 22 -0.51 -10.82 -17.35
CA ALA A 22 -0.48 -12.25 -17.09
C ALA A 22 0.57 -12.58 -16.00
N GLY A 23 0.13 -13.11 -14.86
CA GLY A 23 1.01 -13.71 -13.86
C GLY A 23 1.29 -15.17 -14.21
N SER A 24 2.55 -15.54 -14.47
CA SER A 24 2.96 -16.92 -14.77
C SER A 24 3.83 -17.50 -13.65
N THR A 25 3.52 -18.73 -13.23
CA THR A 25 4.49 -19.62 -12.57
C THR A 25 4.40 -20.99 -13.24
N THR A 26 5.53 -21.53 -13.68
CA THR A 26 5.65 -22.89 -14.25
C THR A 26 6.89 -23.57 -13.69
N PRO A 27 6.85 -24.88 -13.38
CA PRO A 27 8.02 -25.74 -13.41
C PRO A 27 8.14 -26.39 -14.79
N LEU A 28 9.34 -26.36 -15.37
CA LEU A 28 9.70 -27.03 -16.62
C LEU A 28 10.05 -28.49 -16.34
N TRP A 29 9.33 -29.43 -16.95
CA TRP A 29 9.87 -30.76 -17.28
C TRP A 29 9.81 -30.95 -18.80
N ASN A 30 10.99 -31.07 -19.40
CA ASN A 30 11.17 -31.35 -20.82
C ASN A 30 10.97 -32.85 -21.09
N THR A 31 9.88 -33.19 -21.78
CA THR A 31 9.81 -34.39 -22.61
C THR A 31 9.32 -33.99 -23.98
N THR A 32 10.18 -34.11 -24.99
CA THR A 32 9.85 -33.89 -26.41
C THR A 32 9.02 -35.06 -26.93
N ALA A 33 7.70 -34.97 -26.75
CA ALA A 33 6.74 -35.70 -27.58
C ALA A 33 6.39 -34.82 -28.78
N PHE A 34 6.40 -35.38 -30.00
CA PHE A 34 5.80 -34.74 -31.17
C PHE A 34 4.30 -34.61 -30.93
N ALA A 35 3.88 -33.54 -30.26
CA ALA A 35 2.48 -33.23 -30.08
C ALA A 35 1.89 -32.88 -31.44
N ALA A 36 0.82 -33.58 -31.84
CA ALA A 36 0.02 -33.19 -33.00
C ALA A 36 -0.37 -31.71 -32.86
N ALA A 37 -0.26 -30.94 -33.95
CA ALA A 37 -0.64 -29.54 -33.94
C ALA A 37 -2.09 -29.43 -33.43
N PRO A 38 -2.35 -28.62 -32.40
CA PRO A 38 -3.68 -28.52 -31.83
C PRO A 38 -4.66 -28.02 -32.89
N GLN A 39 -5.88 -28.56 -32.87
CA GLN A 39 -6.94 -28.11 -33.78
C GLN A 39 -7.13 -26.60 -33.62
N THR A 40 -7.08 -25.85 -34.73
CA THR A 40 -7.24 -24.39 -34.75
C THR A 40 -8.52 -23.99 -35.49
N TYR A 41 -9.09 -22.87 -35.08
CA TYR A 41 -10.29 -22.28 -35.68
C TYR A 41 -10.06 -20.81 -36.01
N ALA A 42 -10.75 -20.32 -37.04
CA ALA A 42 -10.77 -18.91 -37.38
C ALA A 42 -11.70 -18.14 -36.43
N LEU A 43 -11.16 -17.12 -35.77
CA LEU A 43 -11.92 -16.12 -35.03
C LEU A 43 -11.94 -14.83 -35.86
N THR A 44 -13.10 -14.50 -36.43
CA THR A 44 -13.34 -13.23 -37.13
C THR A 44 -13.99 -12.24 -36.18
N ILE A 45 -13.40 -11.06 -36.01
CA ILE A 45 -13.88 -10.01 -35.11
C ILE A 45 -14.24 -8.79 -35.96
N LYS A 46 -15.50 -8.36 -35.89
CA LYS A 46 -16.03 -7.17 -36.56
C LYS A 46 -16.24 -6.05 -35.55
N HIS A 47 -15.76 -4.85 -35.84
CA HIS A 47 -15.84 -3.69 -34.94
C HIS A 47 -16.72 -2.62 -35.56
N LEU A 48 -17.79 -2.24 -34.87
CA LEU A 48 -18.75 -1.23 -35.30
C LEU A 48 -18.70 -0.01 -34.36
N ASP A 49 -18.60 1.17 -34.95
CA ASP A 49 -18.67 2.45 -34.21
C ASP A 49 -20.10 2.75 -33.71
N ARG A 50 -20.26 3.89 -33.03
CA ARG A 50 -21.58 4.34 -32.52
C ARG A 50 -22.62 4.61 -33.61
N ASN A 51 -22.20 4.75 -34.87
CA ASN A 51 -23.08 4.91 -36.03
C ASN A 51 -23.39 3.57 -36.72
N GLY A 52 -22.85 2.45 -36.22
CA GLY A 52 -22.98 1.13 -36.83
C GLY A 52 -22.08 0.91 -38.04
N ARG A 53 -21.08 1.77 -38.28
CA ARG A 53 -20.14 1.66 -39.40
C ARG A 53 -18.88 0.88 -38.95
N PRO A 54 -18.26 0.08 -39.83
CA PRO A 54 -16.96 -0.53 -39.53
C PRO A 54 -15.93 0.53 -39.14
N THR A 55 -15.08 0.24 -38.15
CA THR A 55 -14.06 1.16 -37.67
C THR A 55 -12.73 0.46 -37.41
N GLY A 56 -11.62 1.09 -37.82
CA GLY A 56 -10.26 0.68 -37.46
C GLY A 56 -9.75 1.29 -36.14
N ALA A 57 -10.54 2.16 -35.50
CA ALA A 57 -10.18 2.87 -34.28
C ALA A 57 -10.48 2.04 -33.01
N TYR A 58 -9.79 0.91 -32.88
CA TYR A 58 -9.94 0.01 -31.73
C TYR A 58 -8.61 -0.60 -31.31
N GLU A 59 -8.58 -1.05 -30.05
CA GLU A 59 -7.57 -1.94 -29.51
C GLU A 59 -8.26 -3.18 -28.96
N THR A 60 -7.94 -4.35 -29.50
CA THR A 60 -8.56 -5.63 -29.13
C THR A 60 -7.50 -6.59 -28.64
N THR A 61 -7.76 -7.23 -27.50
CA THR A 61 -6.94 -8.31 -26.95
C THR A 61 -7.79 -9.57 -26.81
N VAL A 62 -7.24 -10.70 -27.25
CA VAL A 62 -7.81 -12.03 -27.05
C VAL A 62 -6.82 -12.86 -26.25
N THR A 63 -7.17 -13.15 -25.00
CA THR A 63 -6.30 -13.85 -24.05
C THR A 63 -6.83 -15.26 -23.82
N GLY A 64 -5.96 -16.26 -23.98
CA GLY A 64 -6.26 -17.67 -23.71
C GLY A 64 -6.58 -17.89 -22.23
N VAL A 65 -7.61 -18.69 -21.97
CA VAL A 65 -8.06 -19.06 -20.61
C VAL A 65 -7.90 -20.56 -20.38
N SER A 66 -8.25 -21.40 -21.37
CA SER A 66 -8.08 -22.85 -21.28
C SER A 66 -7.96 -23.51 -22.65
N GLY A 67 -7.47 -24.75 -22.67
CA GLY A 67 -7.16 -25.49 -23.91
C GLY A 67 -5.71 -25.26 -24.37
N PRO A 68 -5.30 -25.81 -25.53
CA PRO A 68 -3.92 -25.69 -26.03
C PRO A 68 -3.44 -24.26 -26.29
N GLY A 69 -4.34 -23.28 -26.32
CA GLY A 69 -4.00 -21.85 -26.45
C GLY A 69 -4.03 -21.07 -25.13
N ALA A 70 -4.05 -21.72 -23.97
CA ALA A 70 -4.21 -21.03 -22.67
C ALA A 70 -3.11 -20.01 -22.34
N ASP A 71 -1.91 -20.19 -22.88
CA ASP A 71 -0.77 -19.28 -22.69
C ASP A 71 -0.62 -18.27 -23.85
N GLN A 72 -1.56 -18.26 -24.79
CA GLN A 72 -1.54 -17.31 -25.91
C GLN A 72 -2.27 -16.01 -25.56
N GLU A 73 -1.70 -14.91 -26.01
CA GLU A 73 -2.35 -13.62 -26.07
C GLU A 73 -2.07 -13.02 -27.44
N VAL A 74 -3.12 -12.50 -28.09
CA VAL A 74 -3.01 -11.85 -29.39
C VAL A 74 -3.75 -10.51 -29.38
N GLN A 75 -3.22 -9.56 -30.14
CA GLN A 75 -3.81 -8.23 -30.32
C GLN A 75 -4.15 -8.01 -31.80
N PRO A 76 -5.19 -8.68 -32.33
CA PRO A 76 -5.52 -8.62 -33.74
C PRO A 76 -6.02 -7.21 -34.11
N HIS A 77 -5.48 -6.64 -35.18
CA HIS A 77 -5.88 -5.35 -35.71
C HIS A 77 -5.94 -5.40 -37.24
N ASP A 78 -6.94 -4.71 -37.79
CA ASP A 78 -7.08 -4.41 -39.20
C ASP A 78 -7.88 -3.09 -39.33
N ALA A 79 -7.39 -2.19 -40.18
CA ALA A 79 -7.96 -0.86 -40.37
C ALA A 79 -9.38 -0.87 -40.99
N SER A 80 -9.77 -1.96 -41.66
CA SER A 80 -11.13 -2.15 -42.21
C SER A 80 -12.20 -2.31 -41.13
N GLY A 81 -11.79 -2.59 -39.88
CA GLY A 81 -12.69 -2.94 -38.79
C GLY A 81 -13.07 -4.42 -38.71
N THR A 82 -12.60 -5.26 -39.65
CA THR A 82 -12.76 -6.71 -39.59
C THR A 82 -11.39 -7.39 -39.62
N VAL A 83 -11.09 -8.16 -38.59
CA VAL A 83 -9.82 -8.91 -38.49
C VAL A 83 -10.12 -10.39 -38.24
N THR A 84 -9.31 -11.28 -38.83
CA THR A 84 -9.40 -12.73 -38.58
C THR A 84 -8.08 -13.26 -38.07
N VAL A 85 -8.12 -14.01 -36.98
CA VAL A 85 -6.97 -14.70 -36.39
C VAL A 85 -7.27 -16.19 -36.26
N ARG A 86 -6.27 -17.06 -36.45
CA ARG A 86 -6.41 -18.49 -36.19
C ARG A 86 -5.85 -18.81 -34.81
N LEU A 87 -6.68 -19.39 -33.95
CA LEU A 87 -6.33 -19.75 -32.58
C LEU A 87 -6.66 -21.22 -32.31
N PRO A 88 -5.92 -21.90 -31.40
CA PRO A 88 -6.28 -23.24 -30.97
C PRO A 88 -7.71 -23.34 -30.40
N LYS A 89 -8.30 -24.53 -30.44
CA LYS A 89 -9.55 -24.83 -29.74
C LYS A 89 -9.39 -24.50 -28.25
N GLY A 90 -10.30 -23.74 -27.66
CA GLY A 90 -10.16 -23.37 -26.26
C GLY A 90 -11.17 -22.35 -25.77
N ARG A 91 -11.00 -21.89 -24.53
CA ARG A 91 -11.72 -20.73 -24.00
C ARG A 91 -10.81 -19.52 -24.00
N TYR A 92 -11.38 -18.38 -24.35
CA TYR A 92 -10.71 -17.09 -24.43
C TYR A 92 -11.51 -16.01 -23.69
N LEU A 93 -10.81 -15.00 -23.23
CA LEU A 93 -11.31 -13.70 -22.78
C LEU A 93 -11.04 -12.70 -23.90
N LEU A 94 -12.08 -12.03 -24.40
CA LEU A 94 -11.95 -10.98 -25.41
C LEU A 94 -12.27 -9.62 -24.77
N SER A 95 -11.40 -8.65 -25.00
CA SER A 95 -11.58 -7.25 -24.60
C SER A 95 -11.33 -6.37 -25.80
N SER A 96 -12.20 -5.39 -26.04
CA SER A 96 -12.03 -4.42 -27.11
C SER A 96 -12.41 -3.02 -26.64
N ALA A 97 -11.49 -2.08 -26.82
CA ALA A 97 -11.70 -0.66 -26.55
C ALA A 97 -11.81 0.10 -27.87
N LEU A 98 -12.98 0.65 -28.16
CA LEU A 98 -13.24 1.45 -29.36
C LEU A 98 -13.11 2.94 -29.01
N THR A 99 -12.29 3.66 -29.76
CA THR A 99 -12.11 5.11 -29.59
C THR A 99 -13.16 5.84 -30.42
N ALA A 100 -13.96 6.70 -29.79
CA ALA A 100 -15.01 7.45 -30.48
C ALA A 100 -14.49 8.76 -31.10
N GLY A 101 -14.70 8.94 -32.40
CA GLY A 101 -14.30 10.15 -33.13
C GLY A 101 -12.77 10.30 -33.21
N ASP A 102 -12.27 11.51 -32.93
CA ASP A 102 -10.84 11.82 -32.80
C ASP A 102 -10.28 11.55 -31.39
N GLY A 103 -11.04 10.82 -30.56
CA GLY A 103 -10.75 10.57 -29.14
C GLY A 103 -11.49 11.49 -28.18
N ALA A 104 -12.06 12.62 -28.64
CA ALA A 104 -12.87 13.49 -27.80
C ALA A 104 -14.21 12.84 -27.37
N GLY A 105 -14.72 11.89 -28.16
CA GLY A 105 -15.97 11.18 -27.89
C GLY A 105 -15.90 10.13 -26.77
N GLY A 106 -14.70 9.89 -26.22
CA GLY A 106 -14.45 8.90 -25.18
C GLY A 106 -14.21 7.48 -25.72
N THR A 107 -14.40 6.49 -24.84
CA THR A 107 -14.09 5.08 -25.13
C THR A 107 -15.31 4.20 -24.86
N ASP A 108 -15.60 3.29 -25.78
CA ASP A 108 -16.54 2.19 -25.60
C ASP A 108 -15.75 0.90 -25.34
N TRP A 109 -15.79 0.38 -24.11
CA TRP A 109 -15.06 -0.81 -23.71
C TRP A 109 -15.99 -2.01 -23.57
N ILE A 110 -15.81 -2.97 -24.46
CA ILE A 110 -16.69 -4.13 -24.59
C ILE A 110 -15.88 -5.37 -24.25
N VAL A 111 -16.36 -6.12 -23.27
CA VAL A 111 -15.68 -7.32 -22.76
C VAL A 111 -16.59 -8.52 -22.94
N GLN A 112 -16.04 -9.58 -23.53
CA GLN A 112 -16.65 -10.90 -23.58
C GLN A 112 -15.89 -11.84 -22.63
N PRO A 113 -16.38 -12.03 -21.39
CA PRO A 113 -15.73 -12.88 -20.39
C PRO A 113 -15.58 -14.34 -20.83
N ARG A 114 -16.51 -14.82 -21.67
CA ARG A 114 -16.55 -16.20 -22.15
C ARG A 114 -16.65 -16.24 -23.68
N LEU A 115 -15.55 -16.60 -24.32
CA LEU A 115 -15.49 -16.96 -25.72
C LEU A 115 -15.00 -18.41 -25.86
N ASP A 116 -15.92 -19.33 -26.08
CA ASP A 116 -15.59 -20.74 -26.37
C ASP A 116 -15.34 -20.87 -27.89
N LEU A 117 -14.10 -21.18 -28.27
CA LEU A 117 -13.68 -21.34 -29.67
C LEU A 117 -13.57 -22.83 -29.98
N ASP A 118 -14.65 -23.42 -30.49
CA ASP A 118 -14.75 -24.84 -30.86
C ASP A 118 -15.08 -25.08 -32.33
N ARG A 119 -15.18 -24.00 -33.10
CA ARG A 119 -15.42 -23.91 -34.54
C ARG A 119 -15.04 -22.52 -35.03
N ASP A 120 -15.01 -22.33 -36.33
CA ASP A 120 -14.88 -21.00 -36.91
C ASP A 120 -16.01 -20.10 -36.39
N THR A 121 -15.64 -18.97 -35.80
CA THR A 121 -16.54 -18.13 -34.99
C THR A 121 -16.41 -16.68 -35.43
N THR A 122 -17.55 -16.01 -35.61
CA THR A 122 -17.59 -14.56 -35.83
C THR A 122 -18.14 -13.87 -34.58
N VAL A 123 -17.41 -12.88 -34.08
CA VAL A 123 -17.81 -11.99 -32.99
C VAL A 123 -18.00 -10.58 -33.56
N THR A 124 -19.04 -9.89 -33.13
CA THR A 124 -19.26 -8.47 -33.47
C THR A 124 -19.18 -7.64 -32.19
N VAL A 125 -18.19 -6.76 -32.16
CA VAL A 125 -18.00 -5.75 -31.12
C VAL A 125 -18.70 -4.48 -31.59
N ASP A 126 -19.84 -4.15 -30.99
CA ASP A 126 -20.71 -3.04 -31.41
C ASP A 126 -20.81 -1.97 -30.32
N ALA A 127 -20.21 -0.81 -30.57
CA ALA A 127 -20.19 0.32 -29.63
C ALA A 127 -21.61 0.81 -29.24
N ARG A 128 -22.64 0.55 -30.04
CA ARG A 128 -24.02 0.95 -29.74
C ARG A 128 -24.59 0.19 -28.55
N THR A 129 -24.04 -0.99 -28.24
CA THR A 129 -24.46 -1.82 -27.10
C THR A 129 -23.94 -1.31 -25.75
N ALA A 130 -22.87 -0.50 -25.76
CA ALA A 130 -22.25 0.01 -24.55
C ALA A 130 -23.12 1.08 -23.89
N ALA A 131 -23.21 1.06 -22.56
CA ALA A 131 -23.92 2.07 -21.78
C ALA A 131 -22.94 2.91 -20.93
N PRO A 132 -23.27 4.17 -20.60
CA PRO A 132 -22.37 5.06 -19.86
C PRO A 132 -21.97 4.55 -18.47
N VAL A 133 -20.75 4.88 -18.08
CA VAL A 133 -20.26 4.83 -16.70
C VAL A 133 -20.36 6.24 -16.11
N ASP A 134 -21.44 6.51 -15.37
CA ASP A 134 -21.73 7.77 -14.69
C ASP A 134 -21.54 7.60 -13.17
N VAL A 135 -20.28 7.70 -12.74
CA VAL A 135 -19.89 7.73 -11.34
C VAL A 135 -19.36 9.13 -11.05
N ARG A 136 -19.97 9.86 -10.12
CA ARG A 136 -19.53 11.22 -9.78
C ARG A 136 -19.71 11.55 -8.31
N PRO A 137 -18.81 12.36 -7.72
CA PRO A 137 -18.95 12.82 -6.34
C PRO A 137 -20.14 13.78 -6.18
N PRO A 138 -20.60 14.04 -4.94
CA PRO A 138 -21.66 15.00 -4.68
C PRO A 138 -21.24 16.46 -4.97
N ASP A 139 -19.94 16.75 -5.00
CA ASP A 139 -19.39 18.06 -5.35
C ASP A 139 -19.32 18.25 -6.86
N ARG A 140 -20.21 19.10 -7.39
CA ARG A 140 -20.30 19.40 -8.82
C ARG A 140 -19.10 20.20 -9.37
N SER A 141 -18.28 20.78 -8.50
CA SER A 141 -17.06 21.50 -8.90
C SER A 141 -15.84 20.60 -9.00
N ALA A 142 -15.94 19.34 -8.57
CA ALA A 142 -14.84 18.39 -8.64
C ALA A 142 -14.51 18.05 -10.10
N GLY A 143 -13.24 18.21 -10.48
CA GLY A 143 -12.72 17.84 -11.78
C GLY A 143 -12.35 16.36 -11.82
N PHE A 144 -12.77 15.67 -12.88
CA PHE A 144 -12.33 14.30 -13.15
C PHE A 144 -10.83 14.25 -13.42
N LEU A 145 -10.11 13.33 -12.78
CA LEU A 145 -8.70 13.07 -13.04
C LEU A 145 -8.55 11.89 -13.99
N HIS A 146 -8.91 10.71 -13.50
CA HIS A 146 -8.86 9.46 -14.24
C HIS A 146 -9.73 8.39 -13.56
N SER A 147 -9.92 7.30 -14.28
CA SER A 147 -10.55 6.08 -13.80
C SER A 147 -9.78 4.85 -14.23
N ALA A 148 -9.95 3.76 -13.48
CA ALA A 148 -9.48 2.44 -13.84
C ALA A 148 -10.65 1.45 -13.72
N MET A 149 -10.84 0.62 -14.74
CA MET A 149 -11.78 -0.49 -14.70
C MET A 149 -11.04 -1.79 -15.01
N VAL A 150 -11.35 -2.85 -14.26
CA VAL A 150 -10.74 -4.16 -14.44
C VAL A 150 -11.84 -5.22 -14.47
N VAL A 151 -11.71 -6.19 -15.37
CA VAL A 151 -12.52 -7.41 -15.40
C VAL A 151 -11.58 -8.60 -15.28
N GLU A 152 -11.79 -9.40 -14.26
CA GLU A 152 -11.10 -10.64 -13.95
C GLU A 152 -12.06 -11.82 -14.19
N VAL A 153 -11.58 -12.84 -14.89
CA VAL A 153 -12.32 -14.06 -15.22
C VAL A 153 -11.57 -15.26 -14.68
N ARG A 154 -12.30 -16.15 -14.01
CA ARG A 154 -11.80 -17.43 -13.50
C ARG A 154 -12.42 -18.60 -14.24
N HIS A 155 -11.61 -19.58 -14.63
CA HIS A 155 -12.12 -20.82 -15.20
C HIS A 155 -11.13 -21.97 -14.95
N ARG A 156 -11.61 -23.05 -14.31
CA ARG A 156 -10.81 -24.27 -14.03
C ARG A 156 -9.44 -24.00 -13.41
N GLY A 157 -9.38 -23.07 -12.45
CA GLY A 157 -8.14 -22.69 -11.76
C GLY A 157 -7.28 -21.66 -12.50
N ALA A 158 -7.57 -21.35 -13.77
CA ALA A 158 -6.96 -20.23 -14.47
C ALA A 158 -7.66 -18.91 -14.10
N GLU A 159 -6.87 -17.85 -13.95
CA GLU A 159 -7.32 -16.48 -13.76
C GLU A 159 -6.73 -15.62 -14.88
N ARG A 160 -7.57 -14.80 -15.52
CA ARG A 160 -7.17 -13.82 -16.54
C ARG A 160 -7.86 -12.51 -16.26
N LEU A 161 -7.18 -11.39 -16.51
CA LEU A 161 -7.75 -10.07 -16.35
C LEU A 161 -7.45 -9.19 -17.55
N VAL A 162 -8.35 -8.24 -17.77
CA VAL A 162 -8.22 -7.14 -18.73
C VAL A 162 -8.56 -5.85 -18.00
N ASN A 163 -7.87 -4.77 -18.33
CA ASN A 163 -8.15 -3.46 -17.73
C ASN A 163 -8.19 -2.33 -18.76
N LEU A 164 -8.84 -1.25 -18.36
CA LEU A 164 -8.83 0.03 -19.06
C LEU A 164 -8.59 1.15 -18.06
N ILE A 165 -7.61 1.99 -18.34
CA ILE A 165 -7.38 3.26 -17.62
C ILE A 165 -7.80 4.40 -18.55
N SER A 166 -8.62 5.33 -18.05
CA SER A 166 -9.13 6.45 -18.83
C SER A 166 -8.96 7.78 -18.10
N ALA A 167 -8.34 8.75 -18.76
CA ALA A 167 -8.31 10.15 -18.33
C ALA A 167 -9.56 10.95 -18.78
N SER A 168 -10.51 10.30 -19.46
CA SER A 168 -11.79 10.87 -19.87
C SER A 168 -12.94 10.30 -19.02
N ALA A 169 -13.86 11.17 -18.62
CA ALA A 169 -15.10 10.76 -17.95
C ALA A 169 -16.10 10.08 -18.92
N ASN A 170 -15.85 10.15 -20.24
CA ASN A 170 -16.72 9.58 -21.26
C ASN A 170 -16.39 8.10 -21.50
N LEU A 171 -16.55 7.27 -20.48
CA LEU A 171 -16.44 5.81 -20.58
C LEU A 171 -17.83 5.19 -20.76
N ARG A 172 -17.96 4.25 -21.70
CA ARG A 172 -19.11 3.38 -21.86
C ARG A 172 -18.65 1.94 -21.84
N VAL A 173 -19.44 1.05 -21.24
CA VAL A 173 -19.07 -0.37 -21.12
C VAL A 173 -20.20 -1.31 -21.49
N ALA A 174 -19.86 -2.47 -22.03
CA ALA A 174 -20.82 -3.52 -22.36
C ALA A 174 -20.25 -4.92 -22.10
N HIS A 175 -21.10 -5.81 -21.60
CA HIS A 175 -20.89 -7.25 -21.71
C HIS A 175 -21.24 -7.74 -23.12
N LEU A 176 -20.37 -8.60 -23.65
CA LEU A 176 -20.55 -9.27 -24.93
C LEU A 176 -20.59 -10.80 -24.73
N GLY A 177 -21.43 -11.48 -25.52
CA GLY A 177 -21.53 -12.94 -25.53
C GLY A 177 -22.36 -13.54 -24.38
N PRO A 178 -22.27 -14.87 -24.18
CA PRO A 178 -23.04 -15.58 -23.17
C PRO A 178 -22.56 -15.28 -21.75
N ASP A 179 -23.34 -15.72 -20.77
CA ASP A 179 -22.92 -15.73 -19.37
C ASP A 179 -21.74 -16.71 -19.17
N ALA A 180 -20.77 -16.27 -18.36
CA ALA A 180 -19.78 -17.16 -17.77
C ALA A 180 -20.40 -17.93 -16.60
N GLU A 181 -19.60 -18.72 -15.90
CA GLU A 181 -20.02 -19.40 -14.68
C GLU A 181 -20.41 -18.40 -13.57
N ALA A 182 -21.33 -18.79 -12.69
CA ALA A 182 -21.72 -17.95 -11.56
C ALA A 182 -20.52 -17.63 -10.66
N GLY A 183 -20.27 -16.34 -10.43
CA GLY A 183 -19.18 -15.85 -9.58
C GLY A 183 -17.79 -15.92 -10.22
N SER A 184 -17.69 -16.32 -11.50
CA SER A 184 -16.40 -16.41 -12.19
C SER A 184 -15.92 -15.10 -12.76
N VAL A 185 -16.78 -14.09 -12.87
CA VAL A 185 -16.43 -12.74 -13.31
C VAL A 185 -16.41 -11.82 -12.11
N LYS A 186 -15.23 -11.34 -11.75
CA LYS A 186 -15.01 -10.29 -10.76
C LYS A 186 -14.57 -9.02 -11.49
N GLN A 187 -15.11 -7.87 -11.13
CA GLN A 187 -14.73 -6.62 -11.77
C GLN A 187 -14.84 -5.47 -10.80
N TRP A 188 -14.08 -4.41 -11.04
CA TRP A 188 -14.15 -3.20 -10.24
C TRP A 188 -13.91 -1.96 -11.09
N PHE A 189 -14.43 -0.84 -10.60
CA PHE A 189 -14.28 0.47 -11.19
C PHE A 189 -13.84 1.46 -10.11
N ASP A 190 -12.74 2.15 -10.36
CA ASP A 190 -12.17 3.18 -9.51
C ASP A 190 -12.15 4.51 -10.28
N SER A 191 -12.59 5.61 -9.66
CA SER A 191 -12.52 6.95 -10.23
C SER A 191 -12.01 7.96 -9.22
N TYR A 192 -11.18 8.89 -9.71
CA TYR A 192 -10.50 9.88 -8.90
C TYR A 192 -10.84 11.28 -9.39
N TRP A 193 -11.09 12.16 -8.44
CA TRP A 193 -11.55 13.53 -8.69
C TRP A 193 -10.80 14.49 -7.78
N THR A 194 -10.55 15.70 -8.26
CA THR A 194 -9.92 16.76 -7.46
C THR A 194 -10.84 17.97 -7.31
N ALA A 195 -10.85 18.53 -6.10
CA ALA A 195 -11.48 19.81 -5.82
C ALA A 195 -10.50 20.69 -5.02
N ARG A 196 -10.88 21.95 -4.76
CA ARG A 196 -9.98 22.94 -4.16
C ARG A 196 -9.38 22.51 -2.82
N SER A 197 -10.14 21.78 -1.99
CA SER A 197 -9.75 21.45 -0.61
C SER A 197 -9.80 19.96 -0.25
N VAL A 198 -10.44 19.14 -1.10
CA VAL A 198 -10.59 17.70 -0.91
C VAL A 198 -10.47 17.02 -2.26
N ASP A 199 -9.96 15.80 -2.27
CA ASP A 199 -10.03 14.92 -3.44
C ASP A 199 -11.02 13.79 -3.16
N TYR A 200 -11.57 13.18 -4.21
CA TYR A 200 -12.48 12.04 -4.08
C TYR A 200 -11.83 10.80 -4.70
N ALA A 201 -11.93 9.67 -4.01
CA ALA A 201 -11.62 8.37 -4.58
C ALA A 201 -12.85 7.47 -4.41
N LEU A 202 -13.52 7.17 -5.52
CA LEU A 202 -14.76 6.42 -5.54
C LEU A 202 -14.52 5.08 -6.23
N GLY A 203 -14.74 3.98 -5.52
CA GLY A 203 -14.50 2.64 -6.03
C GLY A 203 -15.68 1.70 -5.79
N TYR A 204 -15.90 0.77 -6.72
CA TYR A 204 -16.98 -0.22 -6.64
C TYR A 204 -16.47 -1.58 -7.13
N VAL A 205 -16.85 -2.66 -6.44
CA VAL A 205 -16.50 -4.03 -6.83
C VAL A 205 -17.76 -4.86 -7.04
N PHE A 206 -17.73 -5.72 -8.04
CA PHE A 206 -18.85 -6.57 -8.45
C PHE A 206 -18.35 -7.99 -8.70
N THR A 207 -19.21 -8.98 -8.47
CA THR A 207 -18.92 -10.38 -8.77
C THR A 207 -20.18 -11.05 -9.30
N GLY A 208 -20.06 -11.81 -10.38
CA GLY A 208 -21.19 -12.45 -11.06
C GLY A 208 -20.73 -13.30 -12.24
N ALA A 209 -21.62 -13.46 -13.23
CA ALA A 209 -21.37 -14.22 -14.45
C ALA A 209 -21.12 -13.34 -15.70
N ARG A 210 -21.25 -12.02 -15.56
CA ARG A 210 -21.23 -11.05 -16.68
C ARG A 210 -20.33 -9.87 -16.36
N ALA A 211 -19.71 -9.30 -17.39
CA ALA A 211 -19.17 -7.94 -17.31
C ALA A 211 -20.31 -6.91 -17.15
N LEU A 212 -19.99 -5.70 -16.72
CA LEU A 212 -20.99 -4.63 -16.61
C LEU A 212 -21.42 -4.11 -17.99
N THR A 213 -22.70 -3.75 -18.10
CA THR A 213 -23.22 -2.91 -19.19
C THR A 213 -23.69 -1.59 -18.58
N GLY A 214 -22.82 -0.58 -18.63
CA GLY A 214 -22.98 0.68 -17.91
C GLY A 214 -22.83 0.57 -16.39
N LEU A 215 -22.74 1.73 -15.74
CA LEU A 215 -22.68 1.86 -14.28
C LEU A 215 -23.16 3.26 -13.89
N THR A 216 -24.08 3.37 -12.94
CA THR A 216 -24.50 4.67 -12.38
C THR A 216 -24.35 4.66 -10.86
N ARG A 217 -23.58 5.61 -10.33
CA ARG A 217 -23.38 5.82 -8.89
C ARG A 217 -23.20 7.30 -8.56
N HIS A 218 -24.10 7.85 -7.74
CA HIS A 218 -24.03 9.23 -7.26
C HIS A 218 -24.06 9.25 -5.73
N PRO A 219 -22.97 8.86 -5.05
CA PRO A 219 -22.93 8.87 -3.59
C PRO A 219 -23.18 10.28 -3.07
N SER A 220 -23.98 10.38 -2.02
CA SER A 220 -24.16 11.62 -1.27
C SER A 220 -23.05 11.78 -0.23
N ALA A 221 -22.92 12.96 0.38
CA ALA A 221 -21.87 13.21 1.38
C ALA A 221 -21.91 12.24 2.57
N LYS A 222 -23.10 11.78 2.98
CA LYS A 222 -23.26 10.81 4.08
C LYS A 222 -22.77 9.40 3.72
N ASP A 223 -22.68 9.07 2.43
CA ASP A 223 -22.23 7.77 1.94
C ASP A 223 -20.69 7.67 1.88
N LEU A 224 -20.01 8.81 2.10
CA LEU A 224 -18.56 8.93 2.04
C LEU A 224 -17.95 9.02 3.44
N ALA A 225 -16.73 8.53 3.55
CA ALA A 225 -15.85 8.67 4.71
C ALA A 225 -14.77 9.71 4.41
N THR A 226 -14.34 10.45 5.43
CA THR A 226 -13.22 11.39 5.34
C THR A 226 -11.94 10.71 5.79
N VAL A 227 -10.93 10.67 4.93
CA VAL A 227 -9.57 10.22 5.25
C VAL A 227 -8.65 11.45 5.23
N LYS A 228 -8.13 11.82 6.41
CA LYS A 228 -7.16 12.92 6.55
C LYS A 228 -5.77 12.33 6.69
N ILE A 229 -4.88 12.74 5.80
CA ILE A 229 -3.48 12.33 5.79
C ILE A 229 -2.65 13.55 6.16
N ARG A 230 -2.16 13.56 7.39
CA ARG A 230 -1.35 14.64 7.95
C ARG A 230 0.11 14.28 7.83
N ALA A 231 0.85 15.11 7.08
CA ALA A 231 2.29 15.05 7.04
C ALA A 231 2.85 16.04 8.07
N ALA A 232 3.58 15.52 9.05
CA ALA A 232 4.34 16.37 9.96
C ALA A 232 5.60 16.92 9.28
N ALA A 233 6.19 17.95 9.89
CA ALA A 233 7.51 18.44 9.52
C ALA A 233 8.28 18.80 10.79
N LEU A 234 9.21 17.94 11.15
CA LEU A 234 10.15 18.19 12.23
C LEU A 234 11.10 19.34 11.86
N PRO A 235 11.84 19.91 12.82
CA PRO A 235 12.78 21.00 12.53
C PRO A 235 13.73 20.66 11.38
N GLY A 236 13.73 21.49 10.33
CA GLY A 236 14.58 21.33 9.16
C GLY A 236 14.11 20.30 8.13
N THR A 237 12.93 19.69 8.28
CA THR A 237 12.41 18.68 7.35
C THR A 237 11.22 19.16 6.50
N ALA A 238 10.87 20.44 6.59
CA ALA A 238 9.81 21.03 5.77
C ALA A 238 10.18 21.01 4.27
N GLY A 239 9.19 20.81 3.42
CA GLY A 239 9.38 20.74 1.97
C GLY A 239 8.12 20.21 1.29
N THR A 240 8.30 19.64 0.10
CA THR A 240 7.21 19.03 -0.66
C THR A 240 7.40 17.52 -0.70
N GLY A 241 6.50 16.79 -0.06
CA GLY A 241 6.34 15.34 -0.21
C GLY A 241 5.20 14.99 -1.16
N SER A 242 4.78 13.72 -1.15
CA SER A 242 3.57 13.27 -1.84
C SER A 242 2.80 12.25 -1.01
N VAL A 243 1.52 12.12 -1.34
CA VAL A 243 0.62 11.11 -0.76
C VAL A 243 -0.03 10.37 -1.91
N ASP A 244 0.03 9.05 -1.83
CA ASP A 244 -0.69 8.14 -2.72
C ASP A 244 -1.83 7.47 -1.93
N LEU A 245 -3.01 7.39 -2.53
CA LEU A 245 -4.16 6.69 -2.00
C LEU A 245 -4.71 5.75 -3.08
N GLN A 246 -4.87 4.48 -2.73
CA GLN A 246 -5.43 3.48 -3.63
C GLN A 246 -6.20 2.42 -2.84
N PRO A 247 -7.13 1.69 -3.47
CA PRO A 247 -7.70 0.52 -2.83
C PRO A 247 -6.67 -0.58 -2.56
N SER A 248 -6.82 -1.33 -1.46
CA SER A 248 -5.85 -2.38 -1.08
C SER A 248 -5.91 -3.64 -1.96
N ALA A 249 -7.07 -3.92 -2.54
CA ALA A 249 -7.30 -5.14 -3.31
C ALA A 249 -7.49 -4.83 -4.80
N GLY A 250 -6.90 -5.68 -5.64
CA GLY A 250 -7.03 -5.62 -7.10
C GLY A 250 -6.14 -4.55 -7.76
N LEU A 251 -5.81 -4.78 -9.03
CA LEU A 251 -5.08 -3.83 -9.86
C LEU A 251 -5.84 -2.50 -9.97
N THR A 252 -5.14 -1.39 -9.83
CA THR A 252 -5.72 -0.04 -9.94
C THR A 252 -4.62 0.97 -10.25
N VAL A 253 -5.02 2.19 -10.60
CA VAL A 253 -4.13 3.35 -10.62
C VAL A 253 -4.66 4.34 -9.61
N GLY A 254 -4.04 4.37 -8.43
CA GLY A 254 -4.39 5.28 -7.34
C GLY A 254 -4.34 6.75 -7.73
N VAL A 255 -4.66 7.61 -6.75
CA VAL A 255 -4.43 9.05 -6.85
C VAL A 255 -3.14 9.40 -6.11
N SER A 256 -2.29 10.20 -6.76
CA SER A 256 -1.07 10.76 -6.17
C SER A 256 -1.19 12.27 -6.12
N ARG A 257 -0.79 12.87 -4.99
CA ARG A 257 -0.86 14.31 -4.76
C ARG A 257 0.42 14.83 -4.09
N SER A 258 0.96 15.92 -4.60
CA SER A 258 2.00 16.70 -3.90
C SER A 258 1.45 17.32 -2.62
N LEU A 259 2.21 17.24 -1.53
CA LEU A 259 1.82 17.76 -0.22
C LEU A 259 2.96 18.59 0.38
N ALA A 260 2.72 19.88 0.57
CA ALA A 260 3.61 20.72 1.36
C ALA A 260 3.57 20.28 2.84
N THR A 261 4.73 20.24 3.50
CA THR A 261 4.86 19.76 4.87
C THR A 261 5.36 20.88 5.80
N PRO A 262 4.73 21.10 6.96
CA PRO A 262 3.62 20.32 7.47
C PRO A 262 2.31 20.64 6.72
N GLY A 263 1.45 19.64 6.54
CA GLY A 263 0.24 19.81 5.76
C GLY A 263 -0.73 18.65 5.91
N THR A 264 -1.94 18.82 5.36
CA THR A 264 -2.98 17.78 5.36
C THR A 264 -3.54 17.61 3.96
N ALA A 265 -3.50 16.39 3.44
CA ALA A 265 -4.33 15.96 2.32
C ALA A 265 -5.63 15.36 2.86
N THR A 266 -6.76 15.69 2.25
CA THR A 266 -8.07 15.17 2.65
C THR A 266 -8.71 14.48 1.46
N TYR A 267 -9.07 13.22 1.65
CA TYR A 267 -9.78 12.40 0.67
C TYR A 267 -11.17 12.04 1.18
N LEU A 268 -12.16 12.07 0.30
CA LEU A 268 -13.49 11.52 0.54
C LEU A 268 -13.63 10.21 -0.25
N VAL A 269 -13.90 9.13 0.46
CA VAL A 269 -13.92 7.77 -0.10
C VAL A 269 -15.19 7.01 0.26
N ASN A 270 -15.65 6.12 -0.61
CA ASN A 270 -16.79 5.26 -0.30
C ASN A 270 -16.33 3.88 0.22
N PRO A 271 -17.11 3.22 1.10
CA PRO A 271 -16.73 1.93 1.69
C PRO A 271 -16.91 0.73 0.76
N GLU A 272 -17.69 0.85 -0.33
CA GLU A 272 -18.03 -0.29 -1.21
C GLU A 272 -16.83 -0.91 -1.92
N ARG A 273 -15.72 -0.17 -2.07
CA ARG A 273 -14.49 -0.67 -2.67
C ARG A 273 -13.68 -1.60 -1.76
N GLY A 274 -13.98 -1.60 -0.45
CA GLY A 274 -13.21 -2.30 0.56
C GLY A 274 -12.26 -1.38 1.33
N THR A 275 -11.06 -1.88 1.63
CA THR A 275 -10.03 -1.12 2.35
C THR A 275 -9.15 -0.32 1.41
N TRP A 276 -8.46 0.68 1.98
CA TRP A 276 -7.58 1.59 1.26
C TRP A 276 -6.15 1.50 1.81
N ASP A 277 -5.17 1.62 0.92
CA ASP A 277 -3.77 1.75 1.27
C ASP A 277 -3.33 3.20 1.06
N ILE A 278 -2.59 3.71 2.04
CA ILE A 278 -2.02 5.04 2.03
C ILE A 278 -0.52 4.91 1.99
N THR A 279 0.11 5.56 1.01
CA THR A 279 1.56 5.75 0.99
C THR A 279 1.87 7.23 1.14
N TYR A 280 2.75 7.56 2.08
CA TYR A 280 3.30 8.90 2.22
C TYR A 280 4.79 8.89 1.87
N MET A 281 5.18 9.73 0.94
CA MET A 281 6.58 10.01 0.61
C MET A 281 6.95 11.35 1.21
N ALA A 282 7.87 11.34 2.18
CA ALA A 282 8.35 12.55 2.86
C ALA A 282 9.11 13.47 1.87
N PRO A 283 9.31 14.75 2.18
CA PRO A 283 10.22 15.59 1.39
C PRO A 283 11.58 14.94 1.24
N ARG A 284 12.15 14.99 0.03
CA ARG A 284 13.48 14.42 -0.21
C ARG A 284 14.53 15.19 0.57
N ALA A 285 15.26 14.50 1.44
CA ALA A 285 16.43 15.07 2.10
C ALA A 285 17.55 15.34 1.06
N PRO A 286 18.28 16.48 1.16
CA PRO A 286 19.43 16.75 0.30
C PRO A 286 20.45 15.59 0.35
N GLY A 287 20.84 15.06 -0.81
CA GLY A 287 21.80 13.94 -0.91
C GLY A 287 21.28 12.57 -0.44
N GLY A 288 20.01 12.47 -0.02
CA GLY A 288 19.40 11.23 0.48
C GLY A 288 18.30 10.65 -0.40
N SER A 289 17.81 9.47 0.01
CA SER A 289 16.59 8.86 -0.52
C SER A 289 15.36 9.43 0.18
N THR A 290 14.25 9.49 -0.55
CA THR A 290 12.94 9.83 -0.01
C THR A 290 12.46 8.75 0.96
N ASN A 291 12.04 9.13 2.17
CA ASN A 291 11.38 8.19 3.07
C ASN A 291 9.97 7.89 2.59
N ARG A 292 9.65 6.60 2.51
CA ARG A 292 8.30 6.09 2.28
C ARG A 292 7.74 5.52 3.58
N TYR A 293 6.51 5.88 3.89
CA TYR A 293 5.69 5.34 4.97
C TYR A 293 4.40 4.78 4.39
N SER A 294 3.83 3.77 5.04
CA SER A 294 2.58 3.14 4.59
C SER A 294 1.62 2.91 5.75
N ALA A 295 0.33 3.05 5.46
CA ALA A 295 -0.77 2.56 6.28
C ALA A 295 -1.71 1.77 5.36
N ASP A 296 -1.64 0.45 5.46
CA ASP A 296 -2.34 -0.46 4.56
C ASP A 296 -3.61 -1.02 5.22
N GLY A 297 -4.59 -1.40 4.41
CA GLY A 297 -5.83 -2.02 4.89
C GLY A 297 -6.72 -1.08 5.70
N VAL A 298 -6.66 0.23 5.43
CA VAL A 298 -7.49 1.24 6.12
C VAL A 298 -8.96 1.02 5.79
N ALA A 299 -9.68 0.49 6.78
CA ALA A 299 -11.13 0.33 6.70
C ALA A 299 -11.83 1.66 6.96
N VAL A 300 -12.84 1.95 6.15
CA VAL A 300 -13.63 3.18 6.24
C VAL A 300 -15.10 2.85 6.46
N ARG A 301 -15.80 3.74 7.18
CA ARG A 301 -17.26 3.71 7.32
C ARG A 301 -17.85 5.01 6.82
N ALA A 302 -18.99 4.94 6.15
CA ALA A 302 -19.74 6.11 5.71
C ALA A 302 -19.96 7.08 6.89
N GLY A 303 -19.75 8.38 6.66
CA GLY A 303 -19.82 9.44 7.68
C GLY A 303 -18.66 9.50 8.68
N SER A 304 -17.74 8.53 8.68
CA SER A 304 -16.60 8.55 9.60
C SER A 304 -15.49 9.51 9.16
N THR A 305 -14.68 9.98 10.11
CA THR A 305 -13.42 10.66 9.82
C THR A 305 -12.27 9.86 10.43
N THR A 306 -11.33 9.45 9.60
CA THR A 306 -10.09 8.78 10.03
C THR A 306 -8.91 9.70 9.74
N THR A 307 -7.98 9.82 10.67
CA THR A 307 -6.77 10.64 10.50
C THR A 307 -5.53 9.77 10.66
N HIS A 308 -4.69 9.75 9.64
CA HIS A 308 -3.36 9.17 9.68
C HIS A 308 -2.33 10.30 9.75
N VAL A 309 -1.45 10.23 10.73
CA VAL A 309 -0.35 11.19 10.91
C VAL A 309 0.95 10.48 10.60
N PHE A 310 1.68 10.97 9.61
CA PHE A 310 2.93 10.40 9.15
C PHE A 310 4.13 11.25 9.54
N ASP A 311 5.26 10.57 9.75
CA ASP A 311 6.58 11.16 10.02
C ASP A 311 6.58 12.10 11.23
N ASN A 312 5.73 11.82 12.20
CA ASN A 312 5.64 12.58 13.45
C ASN A 312 6.27 11.81 14.61
N ALA A 313 6.74 12.54 15.62
CA ALA A 313 7.18 11.97 16.88
C ALA A 313 6.00 11.27 17.60
N VAL A 314 6.21 10.29 18.48
CA VAL A 314 7.48 9.77 19.01
C VAL A 314 8.01 8.60 18.16
N PHE A 315 9.25 8.71 17.67
CA PHE A 315 9.89 7.60 16.95
C PHE A 315 10.40 6.53 17.92
N GLY A 316 10.28 5.26 17.55
CA GLY A 316 10.81 4.16 18.37
C GLY A 316 10.66 2.77 17.76
N PRO A 317 10.94 1.72 18.55
CA PRO A 317 10.78 0.32 18.17
C PRO A 317 9.34 -0.09 17.88
N ALA A 318 9.09 -0.80 16.79
CA ALA A 318 7.77 -1.34 16.46
C ALA A 318 7.84 -2.79 15.98
N LEU A 319 6.80 -3.58 16.30
CA LEU A 319 6.57 -4.93 15.84
C LEU A 319 5.27 -4.94 15.02
N ALA A 320 5.39 -4.59 13.74
CA ALA A 320 4.28 -4.38 12.80
C ALA A 320 3.58 -5.69 12.38
N GLY A 321 3.01 -6.42 13.35
CA GLY A 321 2.27 -7.67 13.11
C GLY A 321 3.12 -8.89 12.73
N ARG A 322 4.45 -8.74 12.66
CA ARG A 322 5.40 -9.81 12.33
C ARG A 322 6.33 -10.15 13.51
N PRO A 323 6.91 -11.35 13.56
CA PRO A 323 8.00 -11.66 14.48
C PRO A 323 9.17 -10.69 14.26
N GLY A 324 9.59 -9.98 15.30
CA GLY A 324 10.75 -9.09 15.21
C GLY A 324 12.10 -9.82 15.23
N VAL A 325 12.10 -11.06 15.75
CA VAL A 325 13.27 -11.94 15.78
C VAL A 325 12.81 -13.37 15.47
N VAL A 326 13.57 -14.07 14.63
CA VAL A 326 13.33 -15.45 14.22
C VAL A 326 14.59 -16.27 14.47
N ARG A 327 14.41 -17.48 15.00
CA ARG A 327 15.42 -18.51 15.19
C ARG A 327 15.19 -19.61 14.17
N ASP A 328 16.22 -19.99 13.41
CA ASP A 328 16.16 -21.11 12.46
C ASP A 328 17.47 -21.90 12.52
N GLY A 329 17.41 -23.18 12.89
CA GLY A 329 18.61 -24.00 13.12
C GLY A 329 19.48 -23.38 14.20
N ASP A 330 20.65 -22.86 13.78
CA ASP A 330 21.65 -22.10 14.57
C ASP A 330 21.84 -20.64 14.15
N SER A 331 20.93 -20.14 13.30
CA SER A 331 20.82 -18.74 12.90
C SER A 331 19.75 -17.98 13.71
N LEU A 332 20.02 -16.71 14.00
CA LEU A 332 19.09 -15.76 14.58
C LEU A 332 19.04 -14.51 13.69
N THR A 333 17.86 -14.23 13.15
CA THR A 333 17.59 -13.07 12.29
C THR A 333 16.77 -12.04 13.05
N VAL A 334 17.23 -10.80 13.06
CA VAL A 334 16.63 -9.65 13.74
C VAL A 334 16.12 -8.67 12.70
N ASP A 335 14.86 -8.26 12.84
CA ASP A 335 14.25 -7.16 12.10
C ASP A 335 13.20 -6.45 12.98
N VAL A 336 13.69 -5.57 13.85
CA VAL A 336 12.91 -4.71 14.73
C VAL A 336 13.16 -3.26 14.36
N PRO A 337 12.30 -2.63 13.52
CA PRO A 337 12.45 -1.22 13.17
C PRO A 337 12.52 -0.33 14.41
N LEU A 338 13.61 0.43 14.58
CA LEU A 338 13.82 1.30 15.75
C LEU A 338 13.28 2.73 15.57
N LEU A 339 12.83 3.08 14.37
CA LEU A 339 12.46 4.45 13.98
C LEU A 339 11.07 4.50 13.35
N ALA A 340 10.14 3.63 13.77
CA ALA A 340 8.75 3.79 13.39
C ALA A 340 8.18 5.05 14.03
N ASP A 341 7.42 5.85 13.26
CA ASP A 341 6.85 7.14 13.70
C ASP A 341 5.79 6.98 14.81
N GLY A 342 5.27 8.08 15.36
CA GLY A 342 4.29 8.04 16.45
C GLY A 342 3.02 7.21 16.15
N GLY A 343 2.64 7.09 14.88
CA GLY A 343 1.55 6.23 14.40
C GLY A 343 1.93 4.75 14.25
N GLY A 344 3.23 4.44 14.29
CA GLY A 344 3.78 3.09 14.12
C GLY A 344 4.16 2.78 12.68
N HIS A 345 4.16 3.75 11.78
CA HIS A 345 4.55 3.56 10.39
C HIS A 345 6.08 3.45 10.29
N VAL A 346 6.57 2.41 9.63
CA VAL A 346 8.01 2.14 9.49
C VAL A 346 8.55 2.89 8.26
N PRO A 347 9.56 3.76 8.40
CA PRO A 347 10.19 4.40 7.26
C PRO A 347 10.98 3.41 6.41
N SER A 348 10.96 3.57 5.09
CA SER A 348 11.75 2.75 4.16
C SER A 348 13.26 2.99 4.28
N SER A 349 13.68 4.24 4.50
CA SER A 349 15.08 4.67 4.44
C SER A 349 15.40 5.74 5.50
N PRO A 350 15.19 5.44 6.80
CA PRO A 350 15.37 6.44 7.85
C PRO A 350 16.79 6.99 7.86
N SER A 351 16.93 8.30 8.10
CA SER A 351 18.24 8.91 8.30
C SER A 351 18.77 8.66 9.71
N TYR A 352 20.04 8.28 9.82
CA TYR A 352 20.74 8.06 11.07
C TYR A 352 22.25 8.29 10.89
N ALA A 353 22.94 8.59 11.99
CA ALA A 353 24.39 8.78 12.03
C ALA A 353 25.14 7.46 12.29
N SER A 354 24.59 6.63 13.17
CA SER A 354 25.15 5.31 13.45
C SER A 354 24.08 4.36 13.95
N ALA A 355 24.28 3.07 13.69
CA ALA A 355 23.40 2.00 14.14
C ALA A 355 24.23 0.77 14.53
N SER A 356 23.84 0.09 15.60
CA SER A 356 24.46 -1.15 16.04
C SER A 356 23.46 -2.11 16.69
N THR A 357 23.70 -3.40 16.55
CA THR A 357 22.99 -4.48 17.25
C THR A 357 24.02 -5.45 17.81
N ALA A 358 24.02 -5.65 19.12
CA ALA A 358 24.90 -6.58 19.82
C ALA A 358 24.09 -7.73 20.42
N LEU A 359 24.63 -8.96 20.33
CA LEU A 359 24.03 -10.15 20.90
C LEU A 359 25.01 -10.79 21.89
N HIS A 360 24.52 -11.09 23.08
CA HIS A 360 25.23 -11.89 24.08
C HIS A 360 24.47 -13.20 24.32
N ARG A 361 25.20 -14.29 24.54
CA ARG A 361 24.72 -15.61 24.94
C ARG A 361 25.35 -15.94 26.29
N ASP A 362 24.52 -16.21 27.30
CA ASP A 362 24.94 -16.50 28.67
C ASP A 362 25.94 -15.47 29.24
N GLY A 363 25.73 -14.19 28.88
CA GLY A 363 26.60 -13.08 29.27
C GLY A 363 27.84 -12.86 28.39
N VAL A 364 28.18 -13.80 27.51
CA VAL A 364 29.33 -13.69 26.59
C VAL A 364 28.90 -13.06 25.26
N LEU A 365 29.68 -12.10 24.75
CA LEU A 365 29.42 -11.45 23.47
C LEU A 365 29.56 -12.45 22.31
N VAL A 366 28.48 -12.64 21.55
CA VAL A 366 28.49 -13.38 20.28
C VAL A 366 29.01 -12.48 19.16
N GLY A 367 28.59 -11.21 19.17
CA GLY A 367 29.11 -10.22 18.25
C GLY A 367 28.26 -8.96 18.16
N THR A 368 28.77 -8.01 17.39
CA THR A 368 28.09 -6.75 17.06
C THR A 368 27.96 -6.62 15.55
N ARG A 369 26.81 -6.16 15.08
CA ARG A 369 26.56 -5.76 13.69
C ARG A 369 26.31 -4.26 13.66
N THR A 370 26.82 -3.58 12.65
CA THR A 370 26.69 -2.12 12.48
C THR A 370 26.07 -1.81 11.12
N GLY A 371 25.62 -0.56 10.94
CA GLY A 371 25.19 -0.06 9.64
C GLY A 371 23.71 -0.28 9.30
N ALA A 372 22.97 -1.08 10.07
CA ALA A 372 21.53 -1.25 9.89
C ALA A 372 20.78 -1.19 11.25
N PRO A 373 19.91 -0.19 11.48
CA PRO A 373 19.20 -0.04 12.75
C PRO A 373 18.16 -1.15 12.93
N GLY A 374 18.30 -1.94 14.00
CA GLY A 374 17.34 -2.99 14.30
C GLY A 374 17.34 -4.17 13.34
N ARG A 375 18.34 -4.29 12.45
CA ARG A 375 18.50 -5.43 11.54
C ARG A 375 19.86 -6.08 11.73
N ALA A 376 19.87 -7.40 11.90
CA ALA A 376 21.10 -8.17 12.10
C ALA A 376 20.89 -9.67 11.87
N GLY A 377 21.98 -10.37 11.55
CA GLY A 377 22.05 -11.83 11.54
C GLY A 377 23.20 -12.30 12.45
N PHE A 378 22.93 -13.35 13.22
CA PHE A 378 23.90 -14.01 14.08
C PHE A 378 23.84 -15.52 13.91
N THR A 379 25.00 -16.15 13.85
CA THR A 379 25.12 -17.60 14.10
C THR A 379 25.47 -17.78 15.56
N VAL A 380 24.77 -18.68 16.25
CA VAL A 380 24.96 -18.95 17.68
C VAL A 380 25.31 -20.43 17.87
N ALA A 381 25.98 -20.76 18.98
CA ALA A 381 26.20 -22.17 19.32
C ALA A 381 24.86 -22.90 19.53
N PRO A 382 24.76 -24.19 19.18
CA PRO A 382 23.56 -24.99 19.40
C PRO A 382 23.14 -25.03 20.87
N GLY A 383 21.86 -25.34 21.09
CA GLY A 383 21.27 -25.59 22.39
C GLY A 383 20.69 -24.36 23.08
N ARG A 384 19.94 -24.64 24.15
CA ARG A 384 19.21 -23.66 24.95
C ARG A 384 20.15 -22.73 25.70
N ALA A 385 19.94 -21.43 25.55
CA ALA A 385 20.72 -20.41 26.25
C ALA A 385 19.91 -19.15 26.57
N ALA A 386 20.41 -18.36 27.51
CA ALA A 386 19.90 -17.03 27.79
C ALA A 386 20.57 -16.02 26.86
N TYR A 387 19.79 -15.16 26.23
CA TYR A 387 20.29 -14.15 25.31
C TYR A 387 20.00 -12.75 25.83
N ARG A 388 20.94 -11.83 25.59
CA ARG A 388 20.72 -10.39 25.68
C ARG A 388 21.01 -9.76 24.32
N MET A 389 20.00 -9.18 23.71
CA MET A 389 20.12 -8.45 22.46
C MET A 389 19.93 -6.96 22.72
N THR A 390 20.85 -6.12 22.27
CA THR A 390 20.72 -4.66 22.36
C THR A 390 20.90 -4.04 21.00
N SER A 391 19.90 -3.29 20.54
CA SER A 391 19.97 -2.52 19.30
C SER A 391 19.88 -1.03 19.61
N THR A 392 20.71 -0.23 18.95
CA THR A 392 20.80 1.22 19.13
C THR A 392 20.91 1.92 17.78
N VAL A 393 20.20 3.03 17.65
CA VAL A 393 20.36 3.98 16.55
C VAL A 393 20.55 5.37 17.12
N LYS A 394 21.48 6.12 16.54
CA LYS A 394 21.73 7.54 16.83
C LYS A 394 21.43 8.36 15.58
N ARG A 395 20.70 9.46 15.75
CA ARG A 395 20.34 10.39 14.67
C ARG A 395 21.04 11.73 14.91
N THR A 396 21.44 12.39 13.83
CA THR A 396 21.71 13.83 13.87
C THR A 396 20.38 14.57 13.86
N GLY A 397 20.26 15.63 14.66
CA GLY A 397 19.04 16.43 14.72
C GLY A 397 18.92 17.27 15.98
N ALA A 398 17.97 18.21 15.95
CA ALA A 398 17.58 19.01 17.11
C ALA A 398 16.76 18.16 18.12
N PRO A 399 16.63 18.61 19.39
CA PRO A 399 15.70 18.00 20.34
C PRO A 399 14.28 17.83 19.76
N GLY A 400 13.63 16.72 20.10
CA GLY A 400 12.32 16.31 19.58
C GLY A 400 12.35 15.38 18.35
N THR A 401 13.51 14.90 17.93
CA THR A 401 13.68 14.05 16.73
C THR A 401 14.04 12.58 17.04
N ALA A 402 13.98 12.17 18.31
CA ALA A 402 14.50 10.90 18.81
C ALA A 402 16.02 10.74 18.49
N THR A 403 16.85 11.60 19.07
CA THR A 403 18.30 11.68 18.79
C THR A 403 19.04 10.37 19.09
N ARG A 404 18.50 9.55 19.99
CA ARG A 404 18.96 8.19 20.26
C ARG A 404 17.81 7.27 20.68
N VAL A 405 17.72 6.12 20.03
CA VAL A 405 16.81 5.03 20.42
C VAL A 405 17.65 3.80 20.75
N THR A 406 17.44 3.23 21.94
CA THR A 406 18.05 1.99 22.38
C THR A 406 16.95 1.03 22.86
N ALA A 407 17.00 -0.21 22.43
CA ALA A 407 16.15 -1.29 22.93
C ALA A 407 17.02 -2.50 23.29
N SER A 408 16.85 -3.02 24.51
CA SER A 408 17.55 -4.19 25.02
C SER A 408 16.53 -5.24 25.45
N TRP A 409 16.66 -6.45 24.93
CA TRP A 409 15.80 -7.59 25.24
C TRP A 409 16.61 -8.65 25.95
N THR A 410 15.97 -9.35 26.89
CA THR A 410 16.47 -10.64 27.37
C THR A 410 15.41 -11.72 27.16
N PHE A 411 15.83 -12.85 26.63
CA PHE A 411 14.95 -13.98 26.35
C PHE A 411 15.75 -15.29 26.39
N VAL A 412 15.04 -16.40 26.43
CA VAL A 412 15.63 -17.73 26.27
C VAL A 412 15.26 -18.27 24.89
N SER A 413 16.22 -18.86 24.19
CA SER A 413 16.01 -19.52 22.90
C SER A 413 16.82 -20.80 22.84
N ASP A 414 16.32 -21.79 22.11
CA ASP A 414 17.01 -23.05 21.80
C ASP A 414 17.28 -23.14 20.29
N THR A 415 18.03 -24.16 19.88
CA THR A 415 18.09 -24.62 18.48
C THR A 415 16.70 -25.08 18.04
N THR A 416 16.35 -24.76 16.79
CA THR A 416 15.04 -25.08 16.22
C THR A 416 15.22 -25.91 14.96
N THR A 417 14.27 -26.80 14.67
CA THR A 417 14.27 -27.62 13.44
C THR A 417 13.78 -26.85 12.20
N GLY A 418 13.36 -25.60 12.39
CA GLY A 418 12.90 -24.69 11.36
C GLY A 418 12.64 -23.29 11.94
N PRO A 419 12.15 -22.34 11.13
CA PRO A 419 11.91 -20.97 11.57
C PRO A 419 10.89 -20.87 12.72
N ALA A 420 11.29 -20.31 13.85
CA ALA A 420 10.44 -20.07 15.02
C ALA A 420 10.60 -18.64 15.56
N PRO A 421 9.51 -17.97 15.98
CA PRO A 421 9.58 -16.62 16.52
C PRO A 421 10.23 -16.61 17.92
N VAL A 422 11.12 -15.66 18.15
CA VAL A 422 11.71 -15.38 19.48
C VAL A 422 10.85 -14.35 20.21
N PRO A 423 10.60 -14.49 21.53
CA PRO A 423 9.64 -13.66 22.26
C PRO A 423 10.18 -12.27 22.60
N VAL A 424 10.25 -11.39 21.60
CA VAL A 424 10.57 -9.96 21.78
C VAL A 424 9.29 -9.13 21.91
N SER A 425 9.39 -7.99 22.58
CA SER A 425 8.29 -7.02 22.77
C SER A 425 8.73 -5.60 22.41
N ALA A 426 7.80 -4.68 22.19
CA ALA A 426 8.08 -3.26 22.04
C ALA A 426 7.03 -2.43 22.78
N VAL A 427 7.40 -1.24 23.26
CA VAL A 427 6.47 -0.30 23.90
C VAL A 427 6.36 0.95 23.02
N ARG A 428 5.14 1.27 22.59
CA ARG A 428 4.82 2.43 21.76
C ARG A 428 4.26 3.56 22.61
N PHE A 429 4.77 4.77 22.38
CA PHE A 429 4.24 6.02 22.94
C PHE A 429 3.59 6.80 21.80
N SER A 430 2.32 7.18 21.94
CA SER A 430 1.54 7.81 20.85
C SER A 430 0.80 9.07 21.30
N PRO A 431 1.50 10.09 21.84
CA PRO A 431 0.86 11.34 22.22
C PRO A 431 0.28 12.06 21.00
N VAL A 432 -0.74 12.87 21.21
CA VAL A 432 -1.21 13.81 20.17
C VAL A 432 -0.28 15.00 20.17
N LEU A 433 0.52 15.13 19.12
CA LEU A 433 1.47 16.24 18.93
C LEU A 433 1.00 17.17 17.82
N GLY A 434 1.50 18.40 17.86
CA GLY A 434 1.36 19.37 16.79
C GLY A 434 2.02 18.91 15.48
N PRO A 435 1.76 19.62 14.37
CA PRO A 435 2.28 19.31 13.04
C PRO A 435 3.82 19.34 12.95
N THR A 436 4.49 19.95 13.92
CA THR A 436 5.96 20.05 14.00
C THR A 436 6.57 19.07 15.02
N GLY A 437 5.79 18.12 15.53
CA GLY A 437 6.23 17.16 16.55
C GLY A 437 6.38 17.75 17.95
N THR A 438 5.63 18.83 18.23
CA THR A 438 5.70 19.55 19.50
C THR A 438 4.46 19.34 20.35
N ALA A 439 4.64 19.42 21.67
CA ALA A 439 3.56 19.52 22.64
C ALA A 439 3.57 20.91 23.29
N ALA A 440 2.44 21.35 23.84
CA ALA A 440 2.37 22.61 24.57
C ALA A 440 3.32 22.58 25.79
N ALA A 441 4.11 23.64 25.96
CA ALA A 441 4.91 23.88 27.14
C ALA A 441 4.04 24.06 28.40
N ASP A 442 4.59 23.70 29.57
CA ASP A 442 3.99 23.92 30.89
C ASP A 442 2.57 23.32 31.06
N ALA A 443 2.21 22.36 30.21
CA ALA A 443 0.92 21.71 30.16
C ALA A 443 1.03 20.20 30.45
N VAL A 444 -0.07 19.59 30.88
CA VAL A 444 -0.14 18.13 31.04
C VAL A 444 -0.45 17.48 29.70
N LEU A 445 0.44 16.60 29.24
CA LEU A 445 0.25 15.78 28.04
C LEU A 445 -0.12 14.36 28.44
N ARG A 446 -1.24 13.86 27.90
CA ARG A 446 -1.57 12.44 27.96
C ARG A 446 -0.82 11.67 26.87
N VAL A 447 -0.07 10.65 27.27
CA VAL A 447 0.71 9.80 26.38
C VAL A 447 0.20 8.36 26.46
N PRO A 448 -0.59 7.89 25.47
CA PRO A 448 -0.97 6.48 25.39
C PRO A 448 0.25 5.57 25.27
N VAL A 449 0.19 4.42 25.95
CA VAL A 449 1.24 3.40 26.02
C VAL A 449 0.68 2.08 25.53
N THR A 450 1.22 1.54 24.44
CA THR A 450 0.78 0.27 23.85
C THR A 450 1.92 -0.73 23.81
N VAL A 451 1.67 -1.97 24.25
CA VAL A 451 2.63 -3.07 24.20
C VAL A 451 2.39 -3.91 22.95
N GLN A 452 3.44 -4.19 22.20
CA GLN A 452 3.47 -5.07 21.03
C GLN A 452 4.36 -6.29 21.30
N GLY A 453 4.14 -7.38 20.55
CA GLY A 453 4.96 -8.58 20.62
C GLY A 453 4.54 -9.56 21.72
N ALA A 454 5.51 -10.29 22.27
CA ALA A 454 5.29 -11.41 23.20
C ALA A 454 4.48 -11.03 24.45
N ALA A 455 4.70 -9.82 24.97
CA ALA A 455 4.02 -9.30 26.17
C ALA A 455 2.62 -8.72 25.89
N ALA A 456 2.19 -8.59 24.64
CA ALA A 456 0.88 -8.06 24.31
C ALA A 456 -0.26 -8.98 24.77
N LYS A 457 -1.51 -8.53 24.64
CA LYS A 457 -2.74 -9.30 24.94
C LYS A 457 -2.77 -9.85 26.38
N GLY A 458 -2.45 -9.00 27.36
CA GLY A 458 -2.54 -9.35 28.78
C GLY A 458 -1.37 -10.16 29.34
N ARG A 459 -0.26 -10.29 28.59
CA ARG A 459 0.95 -11.01 29.04
C ARG A 459 2.01 -10.12 29.68
N VAL A 460 1.65 -8.89 30.05
CA VAL A 460 2.52 -7.98 30.80
C VAL A 460 2.45 -8.35 32.27
N ARG A 461 3.59 -8.69 32.89
CA ARG A 461 3.70 -8.84 34.35
C ARG A 461 4.08 -7.54 35.02
N VAL A 462 5.08 -6.83 34.46
CA VAL A 462 5.56 -5.53 34.95
C VAL A 462 5.71 -4.60 33.77
N LEU A 463 5.24 -3.36 33.92
CA LEU A 463 5.52 -2.25 33.02
C LEU A 463 5.77 -0.99 33.85
N ALA A 464 6.98 -0.45 33.73
CA ALA A 464 7.36 0.84 34.30
C ALA A 464 7.71 1.82 33.18
N VAL A 465 7.19 3.04 33.29
CA VAL A 465 7.53 4.14 32.39
C VAL A 465 8.22 5.24 33.17
N SER A 466 9.27 5.81 32.59
CA SER A 466 10.00 6.94 33.15
C SER A 466 10.18 8.03 32.11
N VAL A 467 10.24 9.27 32.58
CA VAL A 467 10.44 10.47 31.78
C VAL A 467 11.70 11.20 32.23
N SER A 468 12.35 11.87 31.29
CA SER A 468 13.53 12.71 31.52
C SER A 468 13.38 14.00 30.73
N MET A 469 13.81 15.12 31.32
CA MET A 469 13.81 16.46 30.70
C MET A 469 15.23 17.00 30.49
N ASP A 470 16.26 16.18 30.73
CA ASP A 470 17.68 16.54 30.70
C ASP A 470 18.49 15.63 29.74
N GLY A 471 17.86 15.23 28.62
CA GLY A 471 18.51 14.39 27.61
C GLY A 471 18.76 12.95 28.05
N GLY A 472 18.05 12.46 29.07
CA GLY A 472 18.17 11.12 29.60
C GLY A 472 19.25 10.94 30.68
N ALA A 473 19.74 12.03 31.28
CA ALA A 473 20.71 11.99 32.37
C ALA A 473 20.06 11.54 33.69
N SER A 474 18.86 12.03 34.01
CA SER A 474 18.07 11.60 35.16
C SER A 474 16.67 11.16 34.75
N TRP A 475 16.06 10.23 35.50
CA TRP A 475 14.78 9.60 35.14
C TRP A 475 13.82 9.62 36.31
N ARG A 476 12.59 10.10 36.06
CA ARG A 476 11.49 10.07 37.01
C ARG A 476 10.43 9.08 36.55
N ARG A 477 10.04 8.14 37.41
CA ARG A 477 8.92 7.22 37.12
C ARG A 477 7.60 7.98 37.05
N VAL A 478 6.76 7.58 36.12
CA VAL A 478 5.38 8.08 35.97
C VAL A 478 4.42 6.88 35.98
N PRO A 479 3.29 6.97 36.70
CA PRO A 479 2.33 5.86 36.77
C PRO A 479 1.67 5.62 35.41
N VAL A 480 1.54 4.35 35.04
CA VAL A 480 0.78 3.92 33.86
C VAL A 480 -0.65 3.60 34.30
N GLU A 481 -1.60 4.45 33.92
CA GLU A 481 -3.00 4.33 34.29
C GLU A 481 -3.87 4.24 33.04
N ARG A 482 -4.76 3.24 33.00
CA ARG A 482 -5.70 3.07 31.87
C ARG A 482 -5.00 3.13 30.49
N GLY A 483 -3.83 2.50 30.40
CA GLY A 483 -3.02 2.42 29.18
C GLY A 483 -2.35 3.73 28.76
N ALA A 484 -2.13 4.68 29.67
CA ALA A 484 -1.44 5.93 29.38
C ALA A 484 -0.62 6.43 30.57
N VAL A 485 0.29 7.37 30.31
CA VAL A 485 0.96 8.19 31.34
C VAL A 485 0.57 9.65 31.15
N LEU A 486 0.58 10.40 32.25
CA LEU A 486 0.43 11.87 32.24
C LEU A 486 1.79 12.50 32.48
N ILE A 487 2.22 13.39 31.58
CA ILE A 487 3.51 14.07 31.64
C ILE A 487 3.27 15.57 31.78
N HIS A 488 3.79 16.17 32.85
CA HIS A 488 3.89 17.62 32.96
C HIS A 488 5.05 18.08 32.08
N ASN A 489 4.72 18.76 30.99
CA ASN A 489 5.70 19.22 30.03
C ASN A 489 6.56 20.35 30.62
N PRO A 490 7.87 20.36 30.31
CA PRO A 490 8.75 21.47 30.66
C PRO A 490 8.43 22.73 29.83
N GLY A 491 9.08 23.84 30.19
CA GLY A 491 9.06 25.07 29.40
C GLY A 491 9.53 24.87 27.96
N ALA A 492 9.17 25.80 27.07
CA ALA A 492 9.37 25.71 25.63
C ALA A 492 10.85 25.45 25.23
N GLY A 493 11.04 24.70 24.14
CA GLY A 493 12.36 24.35 23.61
C GLY A 493 13.05 23.17 24.30
N THR A 494 12.42 22.57 25.32
CA THR A 494 12.98 21.45 26.07
C THR A 494 12.60 20.11 25.43
N GLY A 495 13.58 19.21 25.29
CA GLY A 495 13.35 17.84 24.85
C GLY A 495 12.85 16.95 25.98
N VAL A 496 11.82 16.15 25.70
CA VAL A 496 11.31 15.12 26.62
C VAL A 496 11.79 13.76 26.14
N SER A 497 12.41 12.98 27.02
CA SER A 497 12.88 11.62 26.76
C SER A 497 12.02 10.60 27.50
N LEU A 498 11.81 9.43 26.91
CA LEU A 498 10.93 8.37 27.43
C LEU A 498 11.69 7.06 27.58
N ARG A 499 11.44 6.35 28.69
CA ARG A 499 11.96 5.01 28.95
C ARG A 499 10.83 4.08 29.36
N ALA A 500 10.86 2.86 28.83
CA ALA A 500 10.00 1.77 29.26
C ALA A 500 10.85 0.58 29.74
N GLU A 501 10.44 -0.02 30.83
CA GLU A 501 10.95 -1.29 31.35
C GLU A 501 9.78 -2.25 31.45
N LEU A 502 9.87 -3.39 30.77
CA LEU A 502 8.80 -4.36 30.68
C LEU A 502 9.33 -5.75 31.02
N THR A 503 8.51 -6.52 31.72
CA THR A 503 8.70 -7.96 31.88
C THR A 503 7.39 -8.68 31.59
N ASP A 504 7.44 -9.68 30.73
CA ASP A 504 6.27 -10.50 30.38
C ASP A 504 6.03 -11.62 31.40
N THR A 505 4.93 -12.35 31.27
CA THR A 505 4.58 -13.47 32.17
C THR A 505 5.53 -14.66 32.06
N ALA A 506 6.30 -14.78 30.96
CA ALA A 506 7.30 -15.82 30.75
C ALA A 506 8.70 -15.43 31.25
N GLY A 507 8.88 -14.19 31.74
CA GLY A 507 10.15 -13.69 32.25
C GLY A 507 11.06 -13.05 31.20
N ASN A 508 10.61 -12.88 29.96
CA ASN A 508 11.36 -12.10 28.97
C ASN A 508 11.27 -10.61 29.33
N THR A 509 12.33 -9.87 29.07
CA THR A 509 12.41 -8.44 29.43
C THR A 509 12.66 -7.55 28.23
N LEU A 510 12.23 -6.30 28.37
CA LEU A 510 12.58 -5.19 27.49
C LEU A 510 12.96 -3.97 28.34
N THR A 511 14.08 -3.34 28.01
CA THR A 511 14.37 -1.95 28.37
C THR A 511 14.52 -1.14 27.10
N GLN A 512 13.66 -0.12 26.93
CA GLN A 512 13.67 0.78 25.79
C GLN A 512 13.87 2.21 26.25
N THR A 513 14.78 2.95 25.62
CA THR A 513 15.01 4.38 25.87
C THR A 513 14.95 5.15 24.55
N ILE A 514 14.19 6.24 24.55
CA ILE A 514 14.04 7.18 23.45
C ILE A 514 14.46 8.55 24.01
N VAL A 515 15.64 9.01 23.62
CA VAL A 515 16.15 10.33 23.98
C VAL A 515 15.58 11.35 23.02
N ASP A 516 15.11 12.49 23.53
CA ASP A 516 14.48 13.55 22.75
C ASP A 516 13.26 13.05 21.95
N ALA A 517 12.42 12.25 22.63
CA ALA A 517 11.22 11.62 22.09
C ALA A 517 10.26 12.62 21.44
N TYR A 518 10.07 13.79 22.06
CA TYR A 518 9.39 14.96 21.50
C TYR A 518 9.93 16.23 22.16
N ARG A 519 9.48 17.42 21.73
CA ARG A 519 9.86 18.70 22.36
C ARG A 519 8.65 19.56 22.71
N THR A 520 8.84 20.51 23.60
CA THR A 520 7.80 21.48 23.99
C THR A 520 7.92 22.79 23.20
N GLN A 521 6.80 23.46 23.01
CA GLN A 521 6.71 24.78 22.37
C GLN A 521 5.66 25.65 23.05
#